data_AF-A0A2U8LKU1-F1
#
_entry.id   AF-A0A2U8LKU1-F1
#
_cell.length_a   1.000
_cell.length_b   1.000
_cell.length_c   1.000
_cell.angle_alpha   90.00
_cell.angle_beta   90.00
_cell.angle_gamma   90.00
#
_symmetry.space_group_name_H-M   'P 1'
#
loop_
_entity.id
_entity.type
_entity.pdbx_description
1 polymer ?
#
loop_
_entity_poly.entity_id
_entity_poly.type
_entity_poly.pdbx_seq_one_letter_code
_entity_poly.pdbx_strand_id
1 'polypeptide(L)' 'MNNIKNRLKCGILSKEYFRNITYLTISRFKVIYNEIIPLFNEYNIKGVKALDFKDFCFFAE' A
#
# COMPACT_ATOMS: atom_id res chain seq x y z
N MET A 1 3.39 1.93 13.09
CA MET A 1 2.87 2.47 11.81
C MET A 1 3.58 3.74 11.33
N ASN A 2 3.93 4.70 12.22
CA ASN A 2 4.67 5.92 11.84
C ASN A 2 5.97 5.65 11.06
N ASN A 3 6.76 4.65 11.46
CA ASN A 3 8.01 4.31 10.77
C ASN A 3 7.79 3.89 9.31
N ILE A 4 6.71 3.13 9.04
CA ILE A 4 6.38 2.67 7.69
C ILE A 4 5.96 3.87 6.83
N LYS A 5 5.06 4.72 7.33
CA LYS A 5 4.67 5.97 6.66
C LYS A 5 5.89 6.83 6.31
N ASN A 6 6.81 6.99 7.26
CA ASN A 6 7.99 7.83 7.07
C ASN A 6 8.97 7.24 6.03
N ARG A 7 9.15 5.91 6.03
CA ARG A 7 9.99 5.23 5.02
C ARG A 7 9.37 5.32 3.62
N LEU A 8 8.07 5.11 3.49
CA LEU A 8 7.35 5.19 2.21
C LEU A 8 7.13 6.64 1.75
N LYS A 9 7.33 7.63 2.63
CA LYS A 9 7.07 9.06 2.41
C LYS A 9 5.67 9.37 1.87
N CYS A 10 4.71 8.48 2.10
CA CYS A 10 3.34 8.61 1.58
C CYS A 10 2.30 7.95 2.50
N GLY A 11 1.02 8.22 2.19
CA GLY A 11 -0.12 7.68 2.92
C GLY A 11 -0.57 8.50 4.13
N ILE A 12 -1.76 8.17 4.61
CA ILE A 12 -2.43 8.81 5.76
C ILE A 12 -2.62 7.74 6.83
N LEU A 13 -2.40 8.13 8.09
CA LEU A 13 -2.70 7.28 9.23
C LEU A 13 -4.09 7.65 9.75
N SER A 14 -4.96 6.65 9.85
CA SER A 14 -6.24 6.77 10.54
C SER A 14 -6.27 5.80 11.71
N LYS A 15 -6.98 6.20 12.77
CA LYS A 15 -7.17 5.38 13.97
C LYS A 15 -8.65 5.05 14.11
N GLU A 16 -8.94 3.78 14.31
CA GLU A 16 -10.24 3.30 14.71
C GLU A 16 -10.21 3.03 16.21
N TYR A 17 -10.72 3.99 17.01
CA TYR A 17 -10.58 3.98 18.46
C TYR A 17 -11.28 2.80 19.12
N PHE A 18 -12.46 2.39 18.61
CA PHE A 18 -13.25 1.30 19.20
C PHE A 18 -12.50 -0.05 19.16
N ARG A 19 -11.78 -0.33 18.07
CA ARG A 19 -11.03 -1.58 17.90
C ARG A 19 -9.54 -1.46 18.22
N ASN A 20 -9.08 -0.26 18.61
CA ASN A 20 -7.67 0.06 18.78
C ASN A 20 -6.81 -0.31 17.55
N ILE A 21 -7.35 -0.07 16.34
CA ILE A 21 -6.67 -0.37 15.07
C ILE A 21 -6.12 0.92 14.46
N THR A 22 -4.95 0.83 13.85
CA THR A 22 -4.37 1.92 13.05
C THR A 22 -4.17 1.45 11.61
N TYR A 23 -4.73 2.19 10.66
CA TYR A 23 -4.58 1.93 9.24
C TYR A 23 -3.56 2.90 8.64
N LEU A 24 -2.71 2.42 7.74
CA LEU A 24 -1.95 3.24 6.80
C LEU A 24 -2.61 3.10 5.43
N THR A 25 -3.20 4.18 4.94
CA THR A 25 -3.95 4.18 3.68
C THR A 25 -3.27 5.07 2.67
N ILE A 26 -2.99 4.51 1.49
CA ILE A 26 -2.47 5.25 0.33
C ILE A 26 -3.56 5.16 -0.74
N SER A 27 -4.22 6.27 -1.03
CA SER A 27 -5.38 6.32 -1.93
C SER A 27 -5.16 7.18 -3.17
N ARG A 28 -4.09 7.99 -3.21
CA ARG A 28 -3.78 8.83 -4.37
C ARG A 28 -3.22 7.97 -5.48
N PHE A 29 -3.98 7.83 -6.57
CA PHE A 29 -3.61 7.00 -7.73
C PHE A 29 -2.19 7.28 -8.24
N LYS A 30 -1.82 8.55 -8.44
CA LYS A 30 -0.47 8.93 -8.86
C LYS A 30 0.64 8.35 -7.98
N VAL A 31 0.43 8.29 -6.66
CA VAL A 31 1.40 7.72 -5.70
C VAL A 31 1.39 6.20 -5.78
N ILE A 32 0.22 5.59 -5.90
CA ILE A 32 0.08 4.14 -6.05
C ILE A 32 0.85 3.68 -7.30
N TYR A 33 0.60 4.34 -8.43
CA TYR A 33 1.18 4.00 -9.72
C TYR A 33 2.69 4.26 -9.78
N ASN A 34 3.16 5.42 -9.29
CA ASN A 34 4.56 5.81 -9.41
C ASN A 34 5.48 5.23 -8.33
N GLU A 35 4.94 4.86 -7.16
CA GLU A 35 5.76 4.50 -6.00
C GLU A 35 5.44 3.09 -5.47
N ILE A 36 4.15 2.77 -5.30
CA ILE A 36 3.73 1.54 -4.61
C ILE A 36 3.79 0.31 -5.53
N ILE A 37 3.31 0.44 -6.76
CA ILE A 37 3.42 -0.65 -7.75
C ILE A 37 4.90 -0.97 -8.01
N PRO A 38 5.79 0.01 -8.30
CA PRO A 38 7.22 -0.25 -8.45
C PRO A 38 7.86 -0.91 -7.23
N LEU A 39 7.52 -0.47 -6.01
CA LEU A 39 8.03 -1.07 -4.78
C LEU A 39 7.71 -2.57 -4.69
N PHE A 40 6.48 -2.96 -4.99
CA PHE A 40 6.07 -4.37 -4.92
C PHE A 40 6.44 -5.18 -6.16
N ASN A 41 6.83 -4.54 -7.26
CA ASN A 41 7.49 -5.20 -8.39
C ASN A 41 8.97 -5.51 -8.09
N GLU A 42 9.66 -4.65 -7.33
CA GLU A 42 11.03 -4.90 -6.86
C GLU A 42 11.04 -5.91 -5.70
N TYR A 43 10.15 -5.71 -4.73
CA TYR A 43 10.00 -6.54 -3.53
C TYR A 43 8.68 -7.29 -3.56
N ASN A 44 8.65 -8.36 -4.34
CA ASN A 44 7.44 -9.14 -4.64
C ASN A 44 6.67 -9.59 -3.40
N ILE A 45 5.35 -9.37 -3.45
CA ILE A 45 4.39 -9.98 -2.54
C ILE A 45 4.42 -11.50 -2.74
N LYS A 46 4.41 -12.26 -1.64
CA LYS A 46 4.50 -13.73 -1.66
C LYS A 46 3.17 -14.40 -1.37
N GLY A 47 3.03 -15.64 -1.82
CA GLY A 47 1.84 -16.47 -1.60
C GLY A 47 0.64 -16.01 -2.43
N VAL A 48 -0.56 -16.41 -2.00
CA VAL A 48 -1.81 -16.16 -2.75
C VAL A 48 -2.09 -14.68 -3.02
N LYS A 49 -1.58 -13.77 -2.17
CA LYS A 49 -1.74 -12.33 -2.32
C LYS A 49 -0.97 -11.73 -3.50
N ALA A 50 0.00 -12.48 -4.06
CA ALA A 50 0.66 -12.08 -5.30
C ALA A 50 -0.33 -12.03 -6.48
N LEU A 51 -1.34 -12.91 -6.47
CA LEU A 51 -2.41 -12.92 -7.49
C LEU A 51 -3.28 -11.66 -7.34
N ASP A 52 -3.71 -11.33 -6.11
CA ASP A 52 -4.45 -10.10 -5.83
C ASP A 52 -3.69 -8.85 -6.31
N PHE A 53 -2.36 -8.81 -6.09
CA PHE A 53 -1.52 -7.70 -6.52
C PHE A 53 -1.38 -7.61 -8.03
N LYS A 54 -1.28 -8.76 -8.72
CA LYS A 54 -1.27 -8.79 -10.19
C LYS A 54 -2.55 -8.22 -10.77
N ASP A 55 -3.71 -8.61 -10.22
CA ASP A 55 -5.00 -8.09 -10.64
C ASP A 55 -5.11 -6.59 -10.31
N PHE A 56 -4.63 -6.18 -9.15
CA PHE A 56 -4.57 -4.76 -8.77
C PHE A 56 -3.75 -3.91 -9.76
N CYS A 57 -2.59 -4.40 -10.21
CA CYS A 57 -1.79 -3.73 -11.24
C CYS A 57 -2.52 -3.66 -12.57
N PHE A 58 -3.19 -4.74 -12.99
CA PHE A 58 -3.96 -4.78 -14.24
C PHE A 58 -5.04 -3.70 -14.32
N PHE A 59 -5.74 -3.43 -13.20
CA PHE A 59 -6.75 -2.36 -13.15
C PHE A 59 -6.17 -0.95 -12.94
N ALA A 60 -4.87 -0.84 -12.66
CA ALA A 60 -4.19 0.44 -12.50
C ALA A 60 -3.54 0.94 -13.81
N GLU A 61 -3.48 0.12 -14.86
CA GLU A 61 -3.06 0.48 -16.22
C GLU A 61 -4.23 1.08 -17.03
#